data_AF-A0A3R6P2G5-F1
#
_entry.id   AF-A0A3R6P2G5-F1
#
_cell.length_a   1.000
_cell.length_b   1.000
_cell.length_c   1.000
_cell.angle_alpha   90.00
_cell.angle_beta   90.00
_cell.angle_gamma   90.00
#
_symmetry.space_group_name_H-M   'P 1'
#
loop_
_entity.id
_entity.type
_entity.pdbx_description
1 polymer ?
#
loop_
_entity_poly.entity_id
_entity_poly.type
_entity_poly.pdbx_seq_one_letter_code
_entity_poly.pdbx_strand_id
1 'polypeptide(L)' 'MAKMGRPKSEKPLDKRVTIRLNEEEFTILVEYAQNHDITVTQAVKSCIQEKILNRC' A
#
# COMPACT_ATOMS: atom_id res chain seq x y z
N MET A 1 -34.60 -13.66 -12.80
CA MET A 1 -33.85 -12.42 -12.49
C MET A 1 -32.45 -12.81 -12.04
N ALA A 2 -31.43 -12.53 -12.86
CA ALA A 2 -30.06 -12.84 -12.51
C ALA A 2 -29.61 -11.90 -11.39
N LYS A 3 -29.14 -12.46 -10.26
CA LYS A 3 -28.50 -11.68 -9.19
C LYS A 3 -27.24 -11.05 -9.80
N MET A 4 -27.32 -9.78 -10.19
CA MET A 4 -26.12 -9.05 -10.61
C MET A 4 -25.21 -8.93 -9.39
N GLY A 5 -24.09 -9.67 -9.42
CA GLY A 5 -23.04 -9.58 -8.41
C GLY A 5 -22.37 -8.20 -8.44
N ARG A 6 -21.41 -7.99 -7.53
CA ARG A 6 -20.64 -6.75 -7.44
C ARG A 6 -20.10 -6.37 -8.83
N PRO A 7 -20.31 -5.12 -9.28
CA PRO A 7 -19.82 -4.67 -10.58
C PRO A 7 -18.31 -4.89 -10.68
N LYS A 8 -17.85 -5.44 -11.81
CA LYS A 8 -16.43 -5.65 -12.09
C LYS A 8 -15.74 -4.30 -12.08
N SER A 9 -14.91 -4.02 -11.07
CA SER A 9 -14.04 -2.84 -11.06
C SER A 9 -12.96 -3.01 -12.13
N GLU A 10 -12.72 -1.98 -12.94
CA GLU A 10 -11.72 -2.02 -14.02
C GLU A 10 -10.28 -2.18 -13.52
N LYS A 11 -10.00 -1.80 -12.26
CA LYS A 11 -8.70 -2.00 -11.60
C LYS A 11 -8.90 -2.60 -10.21
N PRO A 12 -9.09 -3.92 -10.13
CA PRO A 12 -9.24 -4.59 -8.85
C PRO A 12 -7.95 -4.49 -8.02
N LEU A 13 -8.06 -4.16 -6.73
CA LEU A 13 -6.94 -4.20 -5.77
C LEU A 13 -6.75 -5.63 -5.22
N ASP A 14 -6.71 -6.61 -6.12
CA ASP A 14 -6.79 -8.04 -5.75
C ASP A 14 -5.45 -8.61 -5.25
N LYS A 15 -4.36 -7.89 -5.49
CA LYS A 15 -3.01 -8.31 -5.10
C LYS A 15 -2.74 -7.85 -3.67
N ARG A 16 -2.50 -8.80 -2.77
CA ARG A 16 -2.13 -8.55 -1.38
C ARG A 16 -0.67 -8.92 -1.12
N VAL A 17 0.06 -8.02 -0.48
CA VAL A 17 1.42 -8.26 0.03
C VAL A 17 1.36 -8.20 1.55
N THR A 18 1.91 -9.19 2.23
CA THR A 18 2.05 -9.22 3.69
C THR A 18 3.54 -9.26 4.02
N ILE A 19 4.01 -8.31 4.81
CA ILE A 19 5.43 -8.18 5.18
C ILE A 19 5.50 -8.28 6.70
N ARG A 20 6.45 -9.06 7.21
CA ARG A 20 6.81 -9.04 8.63
C ARG A 20 7.96 -8.06 8.80
N LEU A 21 7.77 -7.14 9.73
CA LEU A 21 8.74 -6.12 10.09
C LEU A 21 9.13 -6.32 11.54
N ASN A 22 10.35 -5.94 11.88
CA ASN A 22 10.78 -5.82 13.27
C ASN A 22 10.22 -4.52 13.87
N GLU A 23 10.31 -4.38 15.19
CA GLU A 23 9.73 -3.25 15.93
C GLU A 23 10.35 -1.90 15.52
N GLU A 24 11.67 -1.87 15.31
CA GLU A 24 12.40 -0.69 14.82
C GLU A 24 11.93 -0.26 13.42
N GLU A 25 11.83 -1.21 12.50
CA GLU A 25 11.39 -0.96 11.12
C GLU A 25 9.95 -0.46 11.07
N PHE A 26 9.09 -1.01 11.93
CA PHE A 26 7.70 -0.57 12.04
C PHE A 26 7.59 0.84 12.63
N THR A 27 8.40 1.16 13.64
CA THR A 27 8.44 2.51 14.24
C THR A 27 8.83 3.56 13.21
N ILE A 28 9.90 3.32 12.45
CA ILE A 28 10.34 4.22 11.37
C ILE A 28 9.22 4.44 10.33
N LEU A 29 8.51 3.37 9.98
CA LEU A 29 7.40 3.45 9.01
C LEU A 29 6.22 4.29 9.54
N VAL A 30 5.92 4.17 10.83
CA VAL A 30 4.87 4.95 11.50
C VAL A 30 5.26 6.41 11.61
N GLU A 31 6.48 6.72 12.03
CA GLU A 31 6.98 8.10 12.11
C GLU A 31 6.96 8.79 10.75
N TYR A 32 7.40 8.08 9.70
CA TYR A 32 7.33 8.59 8.34
C TYR A 32 5.88 8.89 7.92
N ALA A 33 4.96 7.97 8.21
CA ALA A 33 3.55 8.17 7.89
C ALA A 33 2.95 9.39 8.63
N GLN A 34 3.30 9.57 9.90
CA GLN A 34 2.88 10.72 10.72
C GLN A 34 3.46 12.04 10.20
N ASN A 35 4.75 12.07 9.87
CA ASN A 35 5.42 13.29 9.39
C ASN A 35 4.90 13.79 8.04
N HIS A 36 4.32 12.89 7.24
CA HIS A 36 3.82 13.19 5.90
C HIS A 36 2.29 13.23 5.81
N ASP A 37 1.56 13.12 6.94
CA ASP A 37 0.08 13.07 7.00
C ASP A 37 -0.55 12.01 6.06
N ILE A 38 0.14 10.87 5.90
CA ILE A 38 -0.32 9.77 5.05
C ILE A 38 -0.53 8.50 5.87
N THR A 39 -1.33 7.58 5.35
CA THR A 39 -1.47 6.27 5.97
C THR A 39 -0.21 5.43 5.75
N VAL A 40 0.08 4.52 6.68
CA VAL A 40 1.18 3.54 6.56
C VAL A 40 1.11 2.78 5.22
N THR A 41 -0.10 2.43 4.77
CA THR A 41 -0.29 1.78 3.47
C THR A 41 0.08 2.67 2.28
N GLN A 42 -0.23 3.97 2.35
CA GLN A 42 0.19 4.93 1.32
C GLN A 42 1.70 5.14 1.35
N ALA A 43 2.31 5.26 2.53
CA ALA A 43 3.75 5.38 2.68
C ALA A 43 4.49 4.20 2.00
N VAL A 44 4.03 2.96 2.24
CA VAL A 44 4.61 1.77 1.60
C VAL A 44 4.40 1.81 0.07
N LYS A 45 3.22 2.21 -0.40
CA LYS A 45 2.94 2.34 -1.85
C LYS A 45 3.85 3.37 -2.51
N SER A 46 4.01 4.55 -1.91
CA SER A 46 4.88 5.61 -2.41
C SER A 46 6.33 5.18 -2.41
N CYS A 47 6.81 4.52 -1.35
CA CYS A 47 8.18 4.02 -1.28
C CYS A 47 8.48 2.97 -2.36
N ILE A 48 7.52 2.09 -2.66
CA ILE A 48 7.62 1.13 -3.79
C ILE A 48 7.68 1.87 -5.12
N GLN A 49 6.79 2.86 -5.33
CA GLN A 49 6.79 3.66 -6.56
C GLN A 49 8.11 4.42 -6.73
N GLU A 50 8.58 5.13 -5.72
CA GLU A 50 9.82 5.90 -5.81
C GLU A 50 11.05 5.00 -6.00
N LYS A 51 11.20 3.93 -5.21
CA LYS A 51 12.41 3.09 -5.28
C LYS A 51 12.47 2.20 -6.53
N ILE A 52 11.33 1.73 -7.04
CA ILE A 52 11.28 0.81 -8.17
C ILE A 52 11.08 1.57 -9.49
N LEU A 53 10.21 2.59 -9.52
CA LEU A 53 9.88 3.31 -10.75
C LEU A 53 10.95 4.34 -11.12
N ASN A 54 11.59 5.04 -10.17
CA ASN A 54 12.68 5.99 -10.48
C ASN A 54 14.03 5.32 -10.75
N ARG A 55 14.11 3.98 -10.71
CA ARG A 55 15.31 3.21 -11.07
C ARG A 55 15.27 2.64 -12.50
N CYS A 56 14.16 2.82 -13.21
CA CYS A 56 14.02 2.51 -14.62
C CYS A 56 14.06 3.80 -15.45
#